data_AF-A0A1X2YS08-F1
#
_entry.id   AF-A0A1X2YS08-F1
#
_cell.length_a   1.000
_cell.length_b   1.000
_cell.length_c   1.000
_cell.angle_alpha   90.00
_cell.angle_beta   90.00
_cell.angle_gamma   90.00
#
_symmetry.space_group_name_H-M   'P 1'
#
loop_
_entity.id
_entity.type
_entity.pdbx_description
1 polymer ?
#
loop_
_entity_poly.entity_id
_entity_poly.type
_entity_poly.pdbx_seq_one_letter_code
_entity_poly.pdbx_strand_id
1 'polypeptide(L)'
;MPETIQTYHPTFEKAKKLFNLRKRLWEIADGKSDGTISYEEANHLAVDAVATANGGMPRATSGPMVRLCKLCTNGWIREAANEMGLVYPDLDYPERWGKHRDHSRKKERKATV
;
A
#
# COMPACT_ATOMS: atom_id res chain seq x y z
N MET A 1 -21.61 7.14 11.37
CA MET A 1 -20.41 6.76 12.15
C MET A 1 -19.23 6.82 11.19
N PRO A 2 -18.20 7.66 11.42
CA PRO A 2 -17.01 7.61 10.58
C PRO A 2 -16.36 6.23 10.75
N GLU A 3 -16.14 5.50 9.65
CA GLU A 3 -15.37 4.26 9.68
C GLU A 3 -13.97 4.58 10.18
N THR A 4 -13.57 4.04 11.34
CA THR A 4 -12.19 4.09 11.79
C THR A 4 -11.30 3.38 10.77
N ILE A 5 -10.52 4.14 10.02
CA ILE A 5 -9.52 3.60 9.10
C ILE A 5 -8.47 2.89 9.94
N GLN A 6 -8.39 1.56 9.82
CA GLN A 6 -7.37 0.76 10.48
C GLN A 6 -6.02 1.04 9.84
N THR A 7 -5.06 1.52 10.62
CA THR A 7 -3.68 1.76 10.17
C THR A 7 -2.84 0.50 10.32
N TYR A 8 -1.86 0.33 9.44
CA TYR A 8 -0.94 -0.80 9.42
C TYR A 8 0.50 -0.31 9.38
N HIS A 9 1.35 -0.95 10.17
CA HIS A 9 2.79 -0.65 10.28
C HIS A 9 3.60 -1.82 9.71
N PRO A 10 3.87 -1.83 8.38
CA PRO A 10 4.55 -2.93 7.72
C PRO A 10 6.03 -3.04 8.13
N THR A 11 6.63 -4.21 7.86
CA THR A 11 8.09 -4.37 7.93
C THR A 11 8.79 -3.47 6.92
N PHE A 12 10.08 -3.20 7.12
CA PHE A 12 10.88 -2.37 6.21
C PHE A 12 10.74 -2.78 4.73
N GLU A 13 10.96 -4.05 4.42
CA GLU A 13 10.84 -4.57 3.05
C GLU A 13 9.44 -4.36 2.45
N LYS A 14 8.40 -4.53 3.28
CA LYS A 14 7.02 -4.33 2.83
C LYS A 14 6.68 -2.84 2.70
N ALA A 15 7.17 -1.99 3.59
CA ALA A 15 7.04 -0.53 3.49
C ALA A 15 7.68 -0.01 2.20
N LYS A 16 8.89 -0.47 1.86
CA LYS A 16 9.57 -0.13 0.60
C LYS A 16 8.77 -0.52 -0.64
N LYS A 17 8.22 -1.74 -0.66
CA LYS A 17 7.36 -2.20 -1.76
C LYS A 17 6.09 -1.36 -1.88
N LEU A 18 5.44 -1.04 -0.76
CA LEU A 18 4.23 -0.21 -0.72
C LEU A 18 4.51 1.24 -1.11
N PHE A 19 5.66 1.79 -0.76
CA PHE A 19 6.08 3.13 -1.17
C PHE A 19 6.25 3.20 -2.70
N ASN A 20 6.95 2.23 -3.28
CA ASN A 20 7.10 2.12 -4.73
C ASN A 20 5.75 1.90 -5.43
N LEU A 21 4.86 1.08 -4.87
CA LEU A 21 3.50 0.92 -5.37
C LEU A 21 2.76 2.25 -5.39
N ARG A 22 2.77 3.00 -4.27
CA ARG A 22 2.08 4.29 -4.19
C ARG A 22 2.59 5.23 -5.27
N LYS A 23 3.92 5.38 -5.40
CA LYS A 23 4.52 6.20 -6.45
C LYS A 23 4.07 5.77 -7.85
N ARG A 24 4.06 4.46 -8.12
CA ARG A 24 3.61 3.93 -9.41
C ARG A 24 2.13 4.22 -9.70
N LEU A 25 1.27 4.15 -8.68
CA LEU A 25 -0.14 4.51 -8.84
C LEU A 25 -0.34 6.00 -9.13
N TRP A 26 0.48 6.88 -8.53
CA TRP A 26 0.48 8.31 -8.88
C TRP A 26 0.86 8.53 -10.35
N GLU A 27 1.95 7.92 -10.81
CA GLU A 27 2.39 8.00 -12.21
C GLU A 27 1.29 7.52 -13.18
N ILE A 28 0.64 6.40 -12.88
CA ILE A 28 -0.45 5.86 -13.71
C ILE A 28 -1.68 6.79 -13.68
N ALA A 29 -2.03 7.32 -12.50
CA ALA A 29 -3.15 8.24 -12.37
C ALA A 29 -2.90 9.54 -13.16
N ASP A 30 -1.69 10.09 -13.09
CA ASP A 30 -1.30 11.28 -13.84
C ASP A 30 -1.34 11.00 -15.35
N GLY A 31 -0.75 9.89 -15.80
CA GLY A 31 -0.78 9.45 -17.21
C GLY A 31 -2.19 9.14 -17.74
N LYS A 32 -3.11 8.72 -16.87
CA LYS A 32 -4.52 8.56 -17.19
C LYS A 32 -5.23 9.91 -17.31
N SER A 33 -4.91 10.86 -16.44
CA SER A 33 -5.52 12.19 -16.40
C SER A 33 -5.05 13.10 -17.54
N ASP A 34 -3.79 12.98 -17.95
CA ASP A 34 -3.22 13.75 -19.07
C ASP A 34 -3.48 13.13 -20.45
N GLY A 35 -4.00 11.90 -20.48
CA GLY A 35 -4.35 11.18 -21.71
C GLY A 35 -3.18 10.43 -22.37
N THR A 36 -2.02 10.36 -21.72
CA THR A 36 -0.86 9.58 -22.19
C THR A 36 -1.14 8.08 -22.17
N ILE A 37 -1.97 7.62 -21.23
CA ILE A 37 -2.35 6.21 -21.05
C ILE A 37 -3.86 6.09 -21.17
N SER A 38 -4.33 5.09 -21.92
CA SER A 38 -5.78 4.84 -22.04
C SER A 38 -6.39 4.42 -20.69
N TYR A 39 -7.70 4.63 -20.52
CA TYR A 39 -8.41 4.24 -19.29
C TYR A 39 -8.26 2.75 -18.97
N GLU A 40 -8.37 1.88 -19.98
CA GLU A 40 -8.27 0.43 -19.83
C GLU A 40 -6.84 0.01 -19.47
N GLU A 41 -5.85 0.56 -20.18
CA GLU A 41 -4.44 0.30 -19.91
C GLU A 41 -4.02 0.79 -18.52
N ALA A 42 -4.46 1.97 -18.10
CA ALA A 42 -4.19 2.50 -16.76
C ALA A 42 -4.75 1.57 -15.66
N ASN A 43 -5.96 1.05 -15.85
CA ASN A 43 -6.56 0.12 -14.91
C ASN A 43 -5.77 -1.20 -14.84
N HIS A 44 -5.36 -1.74 -15.99
CA HIS A 44 -4.54 -2.96 -16.04
C HIS A 44 -3.19 -2.77 -15.36
N LEU A 45 -2.48 -1.67 -15.66
CA LEU A 45 -1.19 -1.33 -15.04
C LEU A 45 -1.32 -1.16 -13.52
N ALA A 46 -2.41 -0.54 -13.06
CA ALA A 46 -2.63 -0.33 -11.63
C ALA A 46 -2.90 -1.64 -10.88
N VAL A 47 -3.74 -2.52 -11.46
CA VAL A 47 -4.01 -3.85 -10.87
C VAL A 47 -2.75 -4.71 -10.85
N ASP A 48 -1.96 -4.71 -11.92
CA ASP A 48 -0.70 -5.47 -11.99
C ASP A 48 0.35 -4.96 -10.98
N ALA A 49 0.45 -3.63 -10.81
CA ALA A 49 1.31 -3.04 -9.79
C ALA A 49 0.91 -3.50 -8.37
N VAL A 50 -0.39 -3.52 -8.07
CA VAL A 50 -0.90 -4.02 -6.77
C VAL A 50 -0.59 -5.50 -6.58
N ALA A 51 -0.77 -6.33 -7.62
CA ALA A 51 -0.45 -7.76 -7.57
C ALA A 51 1.05 -8.00 -7.32
N THR A 52 1.91 -7.25 -8.01
CA THR A 52 3.37 -7.31 -7.85
C THR A 52 3.80 -6.94 -6.43
N ALA A 53 3.25 -5.86 -5.87
CA ALA A 53 3.51 -5.45 -4.50
C ALA A 53 3.04 -6.50 -3.46
N ASN A 54 2.00 -7.26 -3.79
CA ASN A 54 1.49 -8.36 -3.00
C ASN A 54 2.22 -9.71 -3.22
N GLY A 55 3.35 -9.71 -3.93
CA GLY A 55 4.15 -10.91 -4.18
C GLY A 55 3.70 -11.72 -5.39
N GLY A 56 3.07 -11.08 -6.37
CA GLY A 56 2.62 -11.72 -7.62
C GLY A 56 1.29 -12.46 -7.51
N MET A 57 0.58 -12.33 -6.38
CA MET A 57 -0.76 -12.90 -6.26
C MET A 57 -1.77 -12.01 -7.00
N PRO A 58 -2.52 -12.57 -7.98
CA PRO A 58 -3.42 -11.79 -8.84
C PRO A 58 -4.59 -11.15 -8.08
N ARG A 59 -4.87 -11.63 -6.86
CA ARG A 59 -5.84 -11.02 -5.95
C ARG A 59 -5.27 -10.99 -4.54
N ALA A 60 -5.32 -9.81 -3.93
CA ALA A 60 -5.21 -9.72 -2.49
C ALA A 60 -6.38 -10.49 -1.87
N THR A 61 -6.08 -11.39 -0.93
CA THR A 61 -7.08 -12.25 -0.28
C THR A 61 -7.51 -11.72 1.08
N SER A 62 -6.79 -10.75 1.64
CA SER A 62 -7.12 -10.12 2.92
C SER A 62 -6.48 -8.74 3.09
N GLY A 63 -7.07 -7.95 3.99
CA GLY A 63 -6.53 -6.67 4.41
C GLY A 63 -6.67 -5.53 3.38
N PRO A 64 -5.99 -4.41 3.63
CA PRO A 64 -6.08 -3.18 2.82
C PRO A 64 -5.75 -3.36 1.34
N MET A 65 -4.94 -4.35 0.98
CA MET A 65 -4.61 -4.65 -0.42
C MET A 65 -5.84 -5.05 -1.25
N VAL A 66 -6.86 -5.66 -0.63
CA VAL A 66 -8.12 -6.01 -1.31
C VAL A 66 -8.84 -4.75 -1.79
N ARG A 67 -8.90 -3.74 -0.92
CA ARG A 67 -9.57 -2.47 -1.20
C ARG A 67 -8.83 -1.69 -2.28
N LEU A 68 -7.49 -1.65 -2.23
CA LEU A 68 -6.68 -1.04 -3.29
C LEU A 68 -6.89 -1.72 -4.64
N CYS A 69 -6.92 -3.05 -4.67
CA CYS A 69 -7.16 -3.80 -5.91
C CYS A 69 -8.53 -3.44 -6.52
N LYS A 70 -9.60 -3.39 -5.69
CA LYS A 70 -10.94 -2.98 -6.14
C LYS A 70 -10.97 -1.55 -6.69
N LEU A 71 -10.30 -0.61 -6.02
CA LEU A 71 -10.21 0.78 -6.50
C LEU A 71 -9.51 0.85 -7.85
N CYS A 72 -8.39 0.13 -8.01
CA CYS A 72 -7.65 0.08 -9.28
C CYS A 72 -8.48 -0.57 -10.40
N THR A 73 -9.19 -1.68 -10.12
CA THR A 73 -10.09 -2.33 -11.09
C THR A 73 -11.21 -1.40 -11.56
N ASN A 74 -11.75 -0.59 -10.66
CA ASN A 74 -12.79 0.39 -10.98
C ASN A 74 -12.22 1.68 -11.59
N GLY A 75 -10.90 1.81 -11.71
CA GLY A 75 -10.21 2.98 -12.25
C GLY A 75 -10.06 4.17 -11.30
N TRP A 76 -10.30 3.99 -10.00
CA TRP A 76 -10.10 4.97 -8.93
C TRP A 76 -8.64 4.93 -8.45
N ILE A 77 -7.71 5.12 -9.39
CA ILE A 77 -6.27 4.91 -9.19
C ILE A 77 -5.70 5.99 -8.24
N ARG A 78 -6.16 7.24 -8.40
CA ARG A 78 -5.78 8.37 -7.55
C ARG A 78 -6.20 8.14 -6.11
N GLU A 79 -7.42 7.68 -5.92
CA GLU A 79 -8.01 7.38 -4.62
C GLU A 79 -7.31 6.20 -3.96
N ALA A 80 -6.94 5.17 -4.71
CA ALA A 80 -6.11 4.07 -4.19
C ALA A 80 -4.79 4.60 -3.64
N ALA A 81 -4.11 5.49 -4.36
CA ALA A 81 -2.84 6.06 -3.92
C ALA A 81 -2.98 7.00 -2.70
N ASN A 82 -4.11 7.71 -2.58
CA ASN A 82 -4.45 8.51 -1.40
C ASN A 82 -4.74 7.64 -0.19
N GLU A 83 -5.52 6.58 -0.37
CA GLU A 83 -5.88 5.65 0.71
C GLU A 83 -4.66 4.95 1.29
N MET A 84 -3.65 4.64 0.46
CA MET A 84 -2.37 4.11 0.96
C MET A 84 -1.71 5.02 1.99
N GLY A 85 -1.80 6.35 1.85
CA GLY A 85 -1.25 7.30 2.82
C GLY A 85 -2.00 7.30 4.16
N LEU A 86 -3.30 6.99 4.14
CA LEU A 86 -4.13 6.87 5.34
C LEU A 86 -3.90 5.54 6.06
N VAL A 87 -3.87 4.44 5.29
CA VAL A 87 -3.73 3.08 5.80
C VAL A 87 -2.30 2.80 6.28
N TYR A 88 -1.30 3.37 5.61
CA TYR A 88 0.11 3.17 5.91
C TYR A 88 0.80 4.52 6.20
N PRO A 89 0.59 5.10 7.38
CA PRO A 89 1.06 6.44 7.71
C PRO A 89 2.59 6.59 7.69
N ASP A 90 3.32 5.47 7.81
CA ASP A 90 4.78 5.47 7.79
C ASP A 90 5.37 5.51 6.37
N LEU A 91 4.58 5.36 5.30
CA LEU A 91 5.14 5.26 3.94
C LEU A 91 5.96 6.47 3.54
N ASP A 92 5.54 7.67 3.92
CA ASP A 92 6.23 8.93 3.58
C ASP A 92 7.41 9.25 4.49
N TYR A 93 7.65 8.40 5.50
CA TYR A 93 8.69 8.57 6.51
C TYR A 93 9.61 7.34 6.51
N PRO A 94 10.59 7.24 5.58
CA PRO A 94 11.51 6.11 5.49
C PRO A 94 12.22 5.80 6.81
N GLU A 95 12.48 6.81 7.63
CA GLU A 95 13.05 6.68 8.95
C GLU A 95 12.13 5.94 9.94
N ARG A 96 10.84 5.79 9.66
CA ARG A 96 9.87 5.06 10.51
C ARG A 96 9.69 3.60 10.10
N TRP A 97 10.17 3.22 8.92
CA TRP A 97 9.98 1.88 8.39
C TRP A 97 10.60 0.82 9.29
N GLY A 98 9.77 -0.13 9.77
CA GLY A 98 10.22 -1.26 10.59
C GLY A 98 10.47 -0.95 12.08
N LYS A 99 10.37 0.32 12.53
CA LYS A 99 10.62 0.71 13.94
C LYS A 99 9.62 0.11 14.94
N HIS A 100 8.43 -0.29 14.48
CA HIS A 100 7.39 -0.87 15.33
C HIS A 100 7.66 -2.33 15.76
N ARG A 101 8.69 -3.00 15.23
CA ARG A 101 8.99 -4.41 15.56
C ARG A 101 9.90 -4.59 16.78
N ASP A 102 10.64 -3.57 17.20
CA ASP A 102 11.64 -3.72 18.28
C ASP A 102 11.04 -3.79 19.70
N HIS A 103 9.77 -3.40 19.87
CA HIS A 103 9.16 -3.40 21.20
C HIS A 103 8.68 -4.78 21.67
N SER A 104 8.35 -5.73 20.76
CA SER A 104 7.91 -7.07 21.18
C SER A 104 9.05 -7.95 21.71
N ARG A 105 10.28 -7.81 21.19
CA ARG A 105 11.42 -8.62 21.66
C ARG A 105 11.99 -8.17 23.01
N LYS A 106 11.69 -6.96 23.46
CA LYS A 106 12.25 -6.42 24.72
C LYS A 106 11.47 -6.87 25.96
N LYS A 107 10.24 -7.40 25.82
CA LYS A 107 9.44 -7.92 26.94
C LYS A 107 9.78 -9.36 27.34
N GLU A 108 10.30 -10.20 26.44
CA GLU A 108 10.63 -11.60 26.79
C GLU A 108 11.97 -11.76 27.56
N ARG A 109 12.88 -10.77 27.50
CA ARG A 109 14.17 -10.87 28.21
C ARG A 109 14.18 -10.36 29.66
N LYS A 110 13.04 -9.94 30.21
CA LYS A 110 12.93 -9.49 31.61
C LYS A 110 12.13 -10.41 32.54
N ALA A 111 11.65 -11.56 32.04
CA ALA A 111 10.89 -12.53 32.83
C ALA A 111 11.74 -13.72 33.31
N THR A 112 13.06 -13.56 33.44
CA THR A 112 13.93 -14.59 34.01
C THR A 112 15.06 -13.94 34.81
N VAL A 113 14.71 -13.49 36.01
CA VAL A 113 15.59 -13.48 37.19
C VAL A 113 14.71 -13.87 38.37
#